data_AF-A0A3D4WUN5-F1
#
_entry.id   AF-A0A3D4WUN5-F1
#
_cell.length_a   1.000
_cell.length_b   1.000
_cell.length_c   1.000
_cell.angle_alpha   90.00
_cell.angle_beta   90.00
_cell.angle_gamma   90.00
#
_symmetry.space_group_name_H-M   'P 1'
#
loop_
_entity.id
_entity.type
_entity.pdbx_description
1 polymer ?
#
loop_
_entity_poly.entity_id
_entity_poly.type
_entity_poly.pdbx_seq_one_letter_code
_entity_poly.pdbx_strand_id
1 'polypeptide(L)'
;GRYKDLVGRWLAGEYKAVLVPPFVRKYLYATRGERCEKCGWAEIHPTTGRAPLQIDHIDGNSQNTVASNLQILCPNHHALYADLLHGRPETQRGCTAEDLYCAEAAQHSGS
;
A
#
# COMPACT_ATOMS: atom_id res chain seq x y z
N GLY A 1 -27.28 -4.13 -9.84
CA GLY A 1 -27.30 -4.73 -8.49
C GLY A 1 -26.12 -4.16 -7.75
N ARG A 2 -26.32 -3.60 -6.54
CA ARG A 2 -25.46 -2.54 -5.96
C ARG A 2 -23.95 -2.71 -6.16
N TYR A 3 -23.40 -3.90 -5.97
CA TYR A 3 -21.97 -4.16 -6.22
C TYR A 3 -21.55 -3.93 -7.67
N LYS A 4 -22.27 -4.49 -8.65
CA LYS A 4 -21.97 -4.33 -10.08
C LYS A 4 -22.05 -2.86 -10.50
N ASP A 5 -23.03 -2.14 -9.96
CA ASP A 5 -23.25 -0.73 -10.29
C ASP A 5 -22.10 0.15 -9.76
N LEU A 6 -21.62 -0.12 -8.53
CA LEU A 6 -20.45 0.56 -7.95
C LEU A 6 -19.17 0.26 -8.74
N VAL A 7 -18.93 -1.01 -9.08
CA VAL A 7 -17.78 -1.41 -9.90
C VAL A 7 -17.83 -0.73 -11.26
N GLY A 8 -18.99 -0.71 -11.92
CA GLY A 8 -19.15 -0.06 -13.24
C GLY A 8 -18.81 1.43 -13.20
N ARG A 9 -19.39 2.18 -12.26
CA ARG A 9 -19.09 3.61 -12.09
C ARG A 9 -17.62 3.87 -11.77
N TRP A 10 -17.01 3.04 -10.95
CA TRP A 10 -15.59 3.15 -10.63
C TRP A 10 -14.68 2.89 -11.81
N LEU A 11 -14.94 1.84 -12.58
CA LEU A 11 -14.18 1.54 -13.80
C LEU A 11 -14.36 2.64 -14.87
N ALA A 12 -15.51 3.32 -14.88
CA ALA A 12 -15.77 4.48 -15.75
C ALA A 12 -15.11 5.79 -15.25
N GLY A 13 -14.48 5.80 -14.07
CA GLY A 13 -13.88 7.01 -13.48
C GLY A 13 -14.90 7.96 -12.84
N GLU A 14 -16.17 7.56 -12.74
CA GLU A 14 -17.27 8.34 -12.15
C GLU A 14 -17.38 8.18 -10.63
N TYR A 15 -16.46 7.43 -10.03
CA TYR A 15 -16.38 7.20 -8.59
C TYR A 15 -15.05 7.73 -8.07
N LYS A 16 -15.12 8.74 -7.19
CA LYS A 16 -13.97 9.30 -6.52
C LYS A 16 -14.00 8.91 -5.04
N ALA A 17 -12.89 8.38 -4.55
CA ALA A 17 -12.68 8.14 -3.12
C ALA A 17 -11.23 8.48 -2.75
N VAL A 18 -11.04 8.98 -1.53
CA VAL A 18 -9.73 9.29 -0.95
C VAL A 18 -9.05 8.03 -0.40
N LEU A 19 -9.84 6.98 -0.15
CA LEU A 19 -9.36 5.67 0.33
C LEU A 19 -9.90 4.58 -0.58
N VAL A 20 -9.23 3.43 -0.61
CA VAL A 20 -9.67 2.25 -1.37
C VAL A 20 -10.94 1.66 -0.73
N PRO A 21 -12.12 1.74 -1.38
CA PRO A 21 -13.35 1.20 -0.83
C PRO A 21 -13.33 -0.34 -0.79
N PRO A 22 -14.11 -0.99 0.12
CA PRO A 22 -14.15 -2.44 0.22
C PRO A 22 -14.55 -3.16 -1.08
N PHE A 23 -15.43 -2.57 -1.90
CA PHE A 23 -15.85 -3.18 -3.17
C PHE A 23 -14.71 -3.19 -4.20
N VAL A 24 -13.82 -2.20 -4.17
CA VAL A 24 -12.62 -2.14 -5.02
C VAL A 24 -11.66 -3.25 -4.63
N ARG A 25 -11.36 -3.39 -3.33
CA ARG A 25 -10.55 -4.50 -2.82
C ARG A 25 -11.10 -5.86 -3.25
N LYS A 26 -12.42 -6.05 -3.08
CA LYS A 26 -13.11 -7.29 -3.52
C LYS A 26 -12.95 -7.52 -5.02
N TYR A 27 -13.11 -6.48 -5.84
CA TYR A 27 -12.94 -6.56 -7.29
C TYR A 27 -11.51 -6.95 -7.68
N LEU A 28 -10.50 -6.31 -7.07
CA LEU A 28 -9.09 -6.58 -7.36
C LEU A 28 -8.73 -8.02 -7.04
N TYR A 29 -9.10 -8.54 -5.87
CA TYR A 29 -8.84 -9.94 -5.52
C TYR A 29 -9.55 -10.93 -6.46
N ALA A 30 -10.79 -10.63 -6.85
CA ALA A 30 -11.54 -11.48 -7.77
C ALA A 30 -10.95 -11.53 -9.19
N THR A 31 -10.34 -10.42 -9.65
CA THR A 31 -9.86 -10.28 -11.02
C THR A 31 -8.36 -10.54 -11.19
N ARG A 32 -7.57 -10.31 -10.15
CA ARG A 32 -6.10 -10.43 -10.18
C ARG A 32 -5.56 -11.54 -9.29
N GLY A 33 -6.38 -12.04 -8.37
CA GLY A 33 -6.03 -13.06 -7.39
C GLY A 33 -5.64 -12.47 -6.04
N GLU A 34 -5.82 -13.24 -4.98
CA GLU A 34 -5.43 -12.88 -3.61
C GLU A 34 -3.96 -13.27 -3.37
N ARG A 35 -3.05 -12.59 -4.08
CA ARG A 35 -1.59 -12.75 -3.97
C ARG A 35 -0.87 -11.43 -4.20
N CYS A 36 0.36 -11.32 -3.71
CA CYS A 36 1.25 -10.21 -4.01
C CYS A 36 1.58 -10.18 -5.51
N GLU A 37 1.36 -9.04 -6.17
CA GLU A 37 1.65 -8.86 -7.60
C GLU A 37 3.15 -8.69 -7.89
N LYS A 38 3.99 -8.46 -6.86
CA LYS A 38 5.45 -8.36 -7.01
C LYS A 38 6.17 -9.69 -6.89
N CYS A 39 5.80 -10.52 -5.91
CA CYS A 39 6.52 -11.76 -5.61
C CYS A 39 5.64 -13.01 -5.56
N GLY A 40 4.33 -12.89 -5.76
CA GLY A 40 3.41 -14.02 -5.72
C GLY A 40 3.05 -14.53 -4.32
N TRP A 41 3.62 -13.96 -3.25
CA TRP A 41 3.31 -14.39 -1.87
C TRP A 41 1.81 -14.31 -1.57
N ALA A 42 1.28 -15.37 -0.95
CA ALA A 42 -0.15 -15.55 -0.70
C ALA A 42 -0.42 -16.43 0.54
N GLU A 43 0.47 -16.37 1.54
CA GLU A 43 0.32 -17.19 2.75
C GLU A 43 -0.92 -16.75 3.54
N ILE A 44 -1.70 -17.74 3.96
CA ILE A 44 -2.98 -17.51 4.63
C ILE A 44 -2.75 -17.38 6.13
N HIS A 45 -3.21 -16.27 6.71
CA HIS A 45 -3.16 -16.09 8.14
C HIS A 45 -4.15 -17.05 8.83
N PRO A 46 -3.71 -17.87 9.80
CA PRO A 46 -4.50 -18.98 10.34
C PRO A 46 -5.79 -18.52 11.03
N THR A 47 -5.80 -17.34 11.64
CA THR A 47 -6.98 -16.81 12.34
C THR A 47 -8.00 -16.15 11.42
N THR A 48 -7.55 -15.47 10.35
CA THR A 48 -8.46 -14.68 9.49
C THR A 48 -8.88 -15.45 8.24
N GLY A 49 -8.18 -16.55 7.92
CA GLY A 49 -8.42 -17.36 6.73
C GLY A 49 -8.12 -16.61 5.42
N ARG A 50 -7.33 -15.53 5.49
CA ARG A 50 -6.97 -14.69 4.33
C ARG A 50 -5.49 -14.35 4.30
N ALA A 51 -4.97 -14.09 3.11
CA ALA A 51 -3.63 -13.52 2.99
C ALA A 51 -3.67 -12.05 3.47
N PRO A 52 -2.76 -11.62 4.36
CA PRO A 52 -2.74 -10.25 4.88
C PRO A 52 -2.09 -9.30 3.86
N LEU A 53 -2.72 -9.20 2.69
CA LEU A 53 -2.32 -8.33 1.58
C LEU A 53 -2.88 -6.92 1.75
N GLN A 54 -2.16 -5.95 1.21
CA GLN A 54 -2.53 -4.53 1.17
C GLN A 54 -2.79 -4.10 -0.29
N ILE A 55 -3.68 -3.11 -0.47
CA ILE A 55 -3.84 -2.42 -1.75
C ILE A 55 -3.05 -1.12 -1.67
N ASP A 56 -2.11 -0.95 -2.59
CA ASP A 56 -1.20 0.18 -2.65
C ASP A 56 -1.45 1.04 -3.90
N HIS A 57 -1.14 2.33 -3.81
CA HIS A 57 -1.25 3.27 -4.93
C HIS A 57 0.12 3.43 -5.60
N ILE A 58 0.21 3.02 -6.86
CA ILE A 58 1.48 2.98 -7.62
C ILE A 58 2.12 4.38 -7.73
N ASP A 59 1.30 5.43 -7.87
CA ASP A 59 1.76 6.83 -7.97
C ASP A 59 1.93 7.53 -6.62
N GLY A 60 1.65 6.84 -5.51
CA GLY A 60 1.69 7.42 -4.18
C GLY A 60 0.54 8.38 -3.84
N ASN A 61 -0.42 8.60 -4.75
CA ASN A 61 -1.55 9.50 -4.53
C ASN A 61 -2.81 8.73 -4.13
N SER A 62 -3.21 8.85 -2.86
CA SER A 62 -4.40 8.19 -2.30
C SER A 62 -5.72 8.59 -2.96
N GLN A 63 -5.77 9.74 -3.64
CA GLN A 63 -6.95 10.18 -4.37
C GLN A 63 -7.07 9.53 -5.76
N ASN A 64 -5.97 8.98 -6.29
CA ASN A 64 -5.95 8.33 -7.60
C ASN A 64 -6.31 6.84 -7.47
N THR A 65 -7.59 6.55 -7.31
CA THR A 65 -8.08 5.18 -7.11
C THR A 65 -8.42 4.43 -8.40
N VAL A 66 -7.96 4.89 -9.58
CA VAL A 66 -8.23 4.17 -10.84
C VAL A 66 -7.63 2.76 -10.80
N ALA A 67 -8.32 1.79 -11.41
CA ALA A 67 -7.92 0.39 -11.30
C ALA A 67 -6.45 0.15 -11.71
N SER A 68 -5.96 0.81 -12.74
CA SER A 68 -4.57 0.70 -13.21
C SER A 68 -3.53 1.31 -12.27
N ASN A 69 -3.93 2.18 -11.34
CA ASN A 69 -3.04 2.79 -10.35
C ASN A 69 -2.98 2.00 -9.03
N LEU A 70 -3.77 0.94 -8.89
CA LEU A 70 -3.78 0.12 -7.67
C LEU A 70 -3.02 -1.20 -7.91
N GLN A 71 -2.26 -1.63 -6.91
CA GLN A 71 -1.55 -2.91 -6.90
C GLN A 71 -1.80 -3.67 -5.59
N ILE A 72 -1.70 -5.01 -5.62
CA ILE A 72 -1.84 -5.87 -4.44
C ILE A 72 -0.44 -6.27 -3.93
N LEU A 73 -0.11 -5.92 -2.69
CA LEU A 73 1.20 -6.19 -2.10
C LEU A 73 1.11 -7.04 -0.83
N CYS A 74 2.16 -7.81 -0.56
CA CYS A 74 2.37 -8.43 0.76
C CYS A 74 2.94 -7.42 1.77
N PRO A 75 2.90 -7.70 3.09
CA PRO A 75 3.40 -6.78 4.10
C PRO A 75 4.85 -6.32 3.85
N ASN A 76 5.71 -7.23 3.38
CA ASN A 76 7.12 -6.92 3.11
C ASN A 76 7.27 -5.95 1.93
N HIS A 77 6.59 -6.18 0.80
CA HIS A 77 6.67 -5.26 -0.34
C HIS A 77 5.93 -3.96 -0.09
N HIS A 78 4.82 -4.01 0.65
CA HIS A 78 4.10 -2.80 1.04
C HIS A 78 4.99 -1.88 1.89
N ALA A 79 5.72 -2.43 2.86
CA ALA A 79 6.69 -1.65 3.65
C ALA A 79 7.82 -1.05 2.80
N LEU A 80 8.27 -1.75 1.76
CA LEU A 80 9.31 -1.25 0.85
C LEU A 80 8.85 -0.08 -0.02
N TYR A 81 7.61 -0.11 -0.52
CA TYR A 81 7.14 0.88 -1.51
C TYR A 81 6.32 2.02 -0.91
N ALA A 82 5.64 1.81 0.22
CA ALA A 82 4.85 2.84 0.88
C ALA A 82 5.72 4.06 1.23
N ASP A 83 6.92 3.86 1.77
CA ASP A 83 7.78 4.98 2.19
C ASP A 83 8.51 5.67 1.02
N LEU A 84 8.83 4.94 -0.05
CA LEU A 84 9.64 5.46 -1.14
C LEU A 84 8.85 6.38 -2.09
N LEU A 85 7.52 6.24 -2.16
CA LEU A 85 6.67 6.98 -3.08
C LEU A 85 5.77 8.04 -2.39
N HIS A 86 5.56 7.96 -1.06
CA HIS A 86 4.66 8.86 -0.32
C HIS A 86 5.34 10.11 0.28
N GLY A 87 6.48 10.54 -0.25
CA GLY A 87 7.03 11.86 0.01
C GLY A 87 7.73 12.02 1.37
N ARG A 88 8.86 11.34 1.57
CA ARG A 88 9.85 11.90 2.50
C ARG A 88 10.28 13.28 1.98
N PRO A 89 10.27 14.32 2.83
CA PRO A 89 10.93 15.58 2.52
C PRO A 89 12.37 15.29 2.08
N GLU A 90 12.86 16.04 1.10
CA GLU A 90 14.21 15.90 0.54
C GLU A 90 15.31 15.94 1.62
N THR A 91 15.02 16.56 2.77
CA THR A 91 15.90 16.68 3.94
C THR A 91 16.26 15.37 4.64
N GLN A 92 15.63 14.24 4.30
CA GLN A 92 15.87 12.94 4.94
C GLN A 92 16.31 11.84 3.96
N ARG A 93 16.67 12.19 2.71
CA ARG A 93 17.20 11.22 1.72
C ARG A 93 18.65 10.80 1.95
N GLY A 94 19.29 11.27 3.03
CA GLY A 94 20.69 10.99 3.32
C GLY A 94 20.96 10.32 4.67
N CYS A 95 19.96 10.05 5.51
CA CYS A 95 20.18 9.39 6.79
C CYS A 95 20.06 7.88 6.58
N THR A 96 21.18 7.17 6.52
CA THR A 96 21.15 5.71 6.57
C THR A 96 20.70 5.27 7.98
N ALA A 97 20.38 3.98 8.14
CA ALA A 97 20.09 3.45 9.48
C ALA A 97 21.23 3.68 10.48
N GLU A 98 22.47 3.86 9.99
CA GLU A 98 23.64 4.21 10.80
C GLU A 98 23.61 5.68 11.27
N ASP A 99 23.11 6.60 10.45
CA ASP A 99 23.01 8.03 10.82
C ASP A 99 21.97 8.28 11.92
N LEU A 100 20.90 7.49 11.97
CA LEU A 100 19.88 7.57 13.02
C LEU A 100 20.39 7.05 14.37
N TYR A 101 21.25 6.01 14.36
CA TYR A 101 21.82 5.44 15.59
C TYR A 101 22.87 6.38 16.24
N CYS A 102 23.63 7.13 15.44
CA CYS A 102 24.57 8.13 15.96
C CYS A 102 23.89 9.35 16.59
N ALA A 103 22.71 9.74 16.10
CA ALA A 103 21.96 10.89 16.65
C ALA A 103 21.42 10.63 18.07
N GLU A 104 21.02 9.39 18.37
CA GLU A 104 20.59 9.00 19.72
C GLU A 104 21.79 8.81 20.68
N ALA A 105 22.93 8.33 20.18
CA ALA A 105 24.14 8.15 20.98
C ALA A 105 24.77 9.49 21.45
N ALA A 106 24.61 10.58 20.69
CA ALA A 106 25.15 11.89 21.03
C ALA A 106 24.40 12.61 22.18
N GLN A 107 23.20 12.15 22.55
CA GLN A 107 22.38 12.78 23.59
C GLN A 107 22.64 12.23 25.01
N HIS A 108 23.46 11.19 25.14
CA HIS A 108 23.72 10.53 26.44
C HIS A 108 25.20 10.58 26.89
N SER A 109 26.06 11.31 26.18
CA SER A 109 27.46 11.54 26.61
C SER A 109 27.68 12.91 27.26
N GLY A 110 26.66 13.44 27.91
CA GLY A 110 26.69 14.79 28.51
C GLY A 110 25.92 14.88 29.81
N SER A 111 26.31 14.08 30.82
CA SER A 111 26.40 14.52 32.22
C SER A 111 27.20 13.53 33.05
#